data_AF-A0A9X3HUL2-F1
#
_entry.id   AF-A0A9X3HUL2-F1
#
_cell.length_a   1.000
_cell.length_b   1.000
_cell.length_c   1.000
_cell.angle_alpha   90.00
_cell.angle_beta   90.00
_cell.angle_gamma   90.00
#
_symmetry.space_group_name_H-M   'P 1'
#
loop_
_entity.id
_entity.type
_entity.pdbx_description
1 polymer ?
#
loop_
_entity_poly.entity_id
_entity_poly.type
_entity_poly.pdbx_seq_one_letter_code
_entity_poly.pdbx_strand_id
1 'polypeptide(L)' 'YQAQIATANMTLLVNDVELSIPQGTPATYLAELIGALS' A
#
# COMPACT_ATOMS: atom_id res chain seq x y z
N TYR A 1 8.19 24.21 11.94
CA TYR A 1 8.18 23.27 10.81
C TYR A 1 7.89 21.88 11.36
N GLN A 2 6.65 21.42 11.28
CA GLN A 2 6.41 19.98 11.40
C GLN A 2 6.97 19.37 10.12
N ALA A 3 7.97 18.50 10.23
CA ALA A 3 8.39 17.71 9.09
C ALA A 3 7.15 16.92 8.66
N GLN A 4 6.57 17.26 7.50
CA GLN A 4 5.69 16.30 6.84
C GLN A 4 6.61 15.10 6.60
N ILE A 5 6.42 14.02 7.35
CA ILE A 5 7.04 12.77 6.98
C ILE A 5 6.36 12.48 5.65
N ALA A 6 7.09 12.67 4.55
CA ALA A 6 6.66 12.16 3.26
C ALA A 6 6.53 10.66 3.48
N THR A 7 5.31 10.21 3.77
CA THR A 7 5.03 8.79 3.95
C THR A 7 5.32 8.21 2.58
N ALA A 8 6.44 7.48 2.46
CA ALA A 8 6.74 6.84 1.20
C ALA A 8 5.56 5.91 0.86
N ASN A 9 5.25 5.76 -0.42
CA ASN A 9 4.23 4.84 -0.85
C ASN A 9 4.90 3.67 -1.56
N MET A 10 4.36 2.46 -1.38
CA MET A 10 4.64 1.28 -2.18
C MET A 10 3.58 1.18 -3.29
N THR A 11 3.95 0.63 -4.43
CA THR A 11 2.99 0.34 -5.51
C THR A 11 2.70 -1.16 -5.51
N LEU A 12 1.43 -1.52 -5.46
CA LEU A 12 0.95 -2.89 -5.65
C LEU A 12 0.27 -2.95 -7.03
N LEU A 13 0.75 -3.82 -7.91
CA LEU A 13 0.15 -4.04 -9.23
C LEU A 13 -0.68 -5.32 -9.21
N VAL A 14 -1.99 -5.21 -9.46
CA VAL A 14 -2.92 -6.35 -9.48
C VAL A 14 -3.89 -6.19 -10.65
N ASN A 15 -4.01 -7.20 -11.52
CA ASN A 15 -4.89 -7.16 -12.71
C ASN A 15 -4.74 -5.87 -13.54
N ASP A 16 -3.50 -5.45 -13.80
CA ASP A 16 -3.15 -4.20 -14.50
C ASP A 16 -3.60 -2.90 -13.79
N VAL A 17 -4.05 -2.99 -12.54
CA VAL A 17 -4.37 -1.84 -11.69
C VAL A 17 -3.22 -1.57 -10.73
N GLU A 18 -2.74 -0.32 -10.72
CA GLU A 18 -1.75 0.17 -9.75
C GLU A 18 -2.43 0.76 -8.52
N LEU A 19 -2.09 0.24 -7.34
CA LEU A 19 -2.55 0.75 -6.06
C LEU A 19 -1.37 1.36 -5.29
N SER A 20 -1.52 2.62 -4.89
CA SER A 20 -0.55 3.33 -4.04
C SER A 20 -0.84 3.02 -2.57
N ILE A 21 0.08 2.33 -1.91
CA ILE A 21 -0.04 1.86 -0.53
C ILE A 21 0.89 2.67 0.39
N PRO A 22 0.37 3.35 1.43
CA PRO A 22 1.21 4.07 2.39
C PRO A 22 2.20 3.15 3.14
N GLN A 23 3.43 3.63 3.36
CA GLN A 23 4.35 3.01 4.31
C GLN A 23 3.69 2.93 5.69
N GLY A 24 3.87 1.79 6.37
CA GLY A 24 3.21 1.52 7.65
C GLY A 24 1.87 0.81 7.52
N THR A 25 1.41 0.52 6.30
CA THR A 25 0.28 -0.40 6.08
C THR A 25 0.63 -1.77 6.68
N PRO A 26 -0.22 -2.31 7.58
CA PRO A 26 0.04 -3.59 8.21
C PRO A 26 0.15 -4.73 7.19
N ALA A 27 1.10 -5.65 7.40
CA ALA A 27 1.28 -6.80 6.52
C ALA A 27 0.04 -7.71 6.45
N THR A 28 -0.76 -7.77 7.51
CA THR A 28 -2.02 -8.52 7.54
C THR A 28 -3.02 -7.95 6.54
N TYR A 29 -3.17 -6.62 6.52
CA TYR A 29 -4.05 -5.94 5.58
C TYR A 29 -3.59 -6.12 4.13
N LEU A 30 -2.27 -6.10 3.89
CA LEU A 30 -1.72 -6.40 2.57
C LEU A 30 -2.08 -7.82 2.10
N ALA A 31 -1.96 -8.82 2.98
CA ALA A 31 -2.30 -10.20 2.64
C ALA A 31 -3.80 -10.36 2.36
N GLU A 32 -4.66 -9.73 3.16
CA GLU A 32 -6.11 -9.69 2.95
C GLU A 32 -6.47 -9.02 1.61
N LEU A 33 -5.85 -7.88 1.32
CA LEU A 33 -6.06 -7.15 0.07
C LEU A 33 -5.65 -7.99 -1.14
N ILE A 34 -4.49 -8.65 -1.09
CA ILE A 34 -4.02 -9.51 -2.18
C ILE A 34 -4.99 -10.69 -2.39
N GLY A 35 -5.46 -11.32 -1.32
CA GLY A 35 -6.41 -12.43 -1.42
C GLY A 35 -7.82 -12.03 -1.86
N ALA A 36 -8.24 -10.79 -1.60
CA ALA A 36 -9.53 -10.27 -2.05
C ALA A 36 -9.52 -9.85 -3.53
N LEU A 37 -8.34 -9.56 -4.09
CA LEU A 37 -8.17 -9.07 -5.47
C LEU A 37 -7.67 -10.16 -6.44
N SER A 38 -7.30 -11.35 -5.93
CA SER A 38 -6.84 -12.50 -6.72
C SER A 38 -7.96 -13.26 -7.43
#